data_AF-A0A1Q2SS41-F1
#
_entry.id   AF-A0A1Q2SS41-F1
#
_cell.length_a   1.000
_cell.length_b   1.000
_cell.length_c   1.000
_cell.angle_alpha   90.00
_cell.angle_beta   90.00
_cell.angle_gamma   90.00
#
_symmetry.space_group_name_H-M   'P 1'
#
loop_
_entity.id
_entity.type
_entity.pdbx_description
1 polymer ?
#
loop_
_entity_poly.entity_id
_entity_poly.type
_entity_poly.pdbx_seq_one_letter_code
_entity_poly.pdbx_strand_id
1 'polypeptide(L)' 'QASVEVIDTDTTESLAKRVLLEEHKLFLKVIHWFTQGRLKLEKNHAMLDGKIL' A
#
# COMPACT_ATOMS: atom_id res chain seq x y z
N GLN A 1 -3.88 1.44 0.54
CA GLN A 1 -3.31 2.78 0.82
C GLN A 1 -2.89 2.83 2.28
N ALA A 2 -1.88 3.64 2.60
CA ALA A 2 -1.50 3.98 3.97
C ALA A 2 -1.36 5.50 4.06
N SER A 3 -1.77 6.09 5.18
CA SER A 3 -1.65 7.52 5.43
C SER A 3 -0.49 7.77 6.39
N VAL A 4 0.36 8.74 6.07
CA VAL A 4 1.44 9.20 6.94
C VAL A 4 1.12 10.62 7.36
N GLU A 5 1.17 10.86 8.67
CA GLU A 5 0.97 12.19 9.24
C GLU A 5 2.17 13.08 8.97
N VAL A 6 1.92 14.29 8.48
CA VAL A 6 2.95 15.33 8.33
C VAL A 6 3.08 16.07 9.66
N ILE A 7 4.32 16.17 10.15
CA ILE A 7 4.67 16.80 11.41
C ILE A 7 5.40 18.11 11.09
N ASP A 8 5.18 19.16 11.89
CA ASP A 8 5.74 20.50 11.65
C ASP A 8 7.27 20.54 11.50
N THR A 9 7.98 19.55 12.06
CA THR A 9 9.44 19.43 11.98
C THR A 9 9.93 18.56 10.83
N ASP A 10 9.05 18.09 9.95
CA ASP A 10 9.46 17.26 8.82
C ASP A 10 10.25 18.08 7.80
N THR A 11 11.35 17.51 7.34
CA THR A 11 11.91 17.80 6.02
C THR A 11 11.36 16.84 4.98
N THR A 12 11.49 17.19 3.70
CA THR A 12 11.14 16.32 2.57
C THR A 12 11.74 14.92 2.71
N GLU A 13 13.01 14.82 3.14
CA GLU A 13 13.71 13.55 3.32
C GLU A 13 13.13 12.73 4.48
N SER A 14 12.82 13.39 5.60
CA SER A 14 12.26 12.71 6.78
C SER A 14 10.84 12.20 6.52
N LEU A 15 10.01 12.97 5.81
CA LEU A 15 8.68 12.57 5.40
C LEU A 15 8.76 11.42 4.38
N ALA A 16 9.61 11.53 3.36
CA ALA A 16 9.81 10.48 2.37
C ALA A 16 10.26 9.16 3.01
N LYS A 17 11.14 9.22 4.02
CA LYS A 17 11.58 8.02 4.76
C LYS A 17 10.41 7.35 5.49
N ARG A 18 9.49 8.11 6.08
CA ARG A 18 8.30 7.55 6.75
C ARG A 18 7.30 6.97 5.75
N VAL A 19 7.10 7.63 4.61
CA VAL A 19 6.29 7.09 3.50
C VAL A 19 6.88 5.77 3.00
N LEU A 20 8.18 5.72 2.75
CA LEU A 20 8.86 4.52 2.27
C LEU A 20 8.69 3.33 3.22
N LEU A 21 8.73 3.56 4.54
CA LEU A 21 8.50 2.51 5.53
C LEU A 21 7.09 1.92 5.42
N GLU A 22 6.07 2.76 5.20
CA GLU A 22 4.70 2.30 4.99
C GLU A 22 4.51 1.61 3.63
N GLU A 23 5.18 2.10 2.58
CA GLU A 23 5.21 1.45 1.28
C GLU A 23 5.78 0.03 1.36
N HIS A 24 6.91 -0.17 2.05
CA HIS A 24 7.48 -1.51 2.23
C HIS A 24 6.52 -2.48 2.93
N LYS A 25 5.80 -2.01 3.95
CA LYS A 25 4.80 -2.85 4.64
C LYS A 25 3.62 -3.19 3.74
N LEU A 26 3.09 -2.20 3.02
CA LEU A 26 1.93 -2.38 2.15
C LEU A 26 2.27 -3.26 0.94
N PHE A 27 3.41 -3.00 0.30
CA PHE A 27 3.83 -3.71 -0.90
C PHE A 27 4.00 -5.20 -0.65
N LEU A 28 4.63 -5.59 0.47
CA LEU A 28 4.78 -7.00 0.84
C LEU A 28 3.41 -7.67 1.09
N LYS A 29 2.46 -6.98 1.73
CA LYS A 29 1.09 -7.50 1.94
C LYS A 29 0.34 -7.68 0.62
N VAL A 30 0.43 -6.70 -0.28
CA VAL A 30 -0.21 -6.74 -1.60
C VAL A 30 0.37 -7.88 -2.44
N ILE A 31 1.70 -8.04 -2.45
CA ILE A 31 2.36 -9.17 -3.11
C ILE A 31 1.88 -10.49 -2.50
N HIS A 32 1.79 -10.59 -1.18
CA HIS A 32 1.31 -11.80 -0.53
C HIS A 32 -0.12 -12.18 -0.98
N TRP A 33 -1.03 -11.21 -1.07
CA TRP A 33 -2.37 -11.47 -1.60
C TRP A 33 -2.35 -11.87 -3.08
N PHE A 34 -1.45 -11.27 -3.86
CA PHE A 34 -1.29 -11.57 -5.27
C PHE A 34 -0.75 -12.99 -5.50
N THR A 35 0.28 -13.42 -4.76
CA THR A 35 0.86 -14.76 -4.88
C THR A 35 -0.08 -15.85 -4.39
N GLN A 36 -1.00 -15.53 -3.48
CA GLN A 36 -2.08 -16.41 -3.06
C GLN A 36 -3.28 -16.43 -4.04
N GLY A 37 -3.24 -15.61 -5.11
CA GLY A 37 -4.35 -15.47 -6.06
C GLY A 37 -5.60 -14.82 -5.46
N ARG A 38 -5.48 -14.19 -4.29
CA ARG A 38 -6.57 -13.50 -3.58
C ARG A 38 -6.85 -12.12 -4.14
N LEU A 39 -5.79 -11.43 -4.56
CA LEU A 39 -5.86 -10.14 -5.26
C LEU A 39 -5.83 -10.37 -6.77
N LYS A 40 -6.83 -9.86 -7.49
CA LYS A 40 -6.96 -9.96 -8.94
C LYS A 40 -7.38 -8.63 -9.54
N LEU A 41 -7.06 -8.41 -10.81
CA LEU A 41 -7.59 -7.30 -11.58
C LEU A 41 -8.68 -7.86 -12.51
N GLU A 42 -9.94 -7.50 -12.26
CA GLU A 42 -11.08 -7.94 -13.07
C GLU A 42 -11.88 -6.73 -13.53
N LYS A 43 -12.19 -6.65 -14.82
CA LYS A 43 -12.98 -5.55 -15.42
C LYS A 43 -12.45 -4.15 -15.05
N ASN A 44 -11.14 -3.99 -14.97
CA ASN A 44 -10.46 -2.75 -14.57
C ASN A 44 -10.65 -2.35 -13.09
N HIS A 45 -11.10 -3.28 -12.24
CA HIS A 45 -11.22 -3.12 -10.80
C HIS A 45 -10.28 -4.09 -10.08
N ALA A 46 -9.63 -3.61 -9.02
CA ALA A 46 -8.90 -4.48 -8.11
C ALA A 46 -9.90 -5.23 -7.22
N MET A 47 -9.83 -6.55 -7.22
CA MET A 47 -10.67 -7.44 -6.43
C MET A 47 -9.83 -8.20 -5.42
N LEU A 48 -10.19 -8.13 -4.14
CA LEU A 48 -9.58 -8.89 -3.05
C LEU A 48 -10.63 -9.82 -2.44
N ASP A 49 -10.39 -11.13 -2.51
CA ASP A 49 -11.30 -12.16 -2.00
C ASP A 49 -12.76 -12.00 -2.51
N GLY A 50 -12.91 -11.60 -3.78
CA GLY A 50 -14.23 -11.40 -4.40
C GLY A 50 -14.90 -10.04 -4.11
N LYS A 51 -14.24 -9.12 -3.39
CA LYS A 51 -14.72 -7.77 -3.13
C LYS A 51 -13.92 -6.74 -3.92
N ILE A 52 -14.60 -5.74 -4.49
CA ILE A 52 -13.94 -4.60 -5.13
C ILE A 52 -13.28 -3.74 -4.05
N LEU A 53 -12.00 -3.40 -4.26
CA LEU A 53 -11.19 -2.50 -3.43
C LEU A 53 -11.41 -1.03 -3.78
#